data_AF-A0A7Z0UY20-F1
#
_entry.id   AF-A0A7Z0UY20-F1
#
_cell.length_a   1.000
_cell.length_b   1.000
_cell.length_c   1.000
_cell.angle_alpha   90.00
_cell.angle_beta   90.00
_cell.angle_gamma   90.00
#
_symmetry.space_group_name_H-M   'P 1'
#
loop_
_entity.id
_entity.type
_entity.pdbx_description
1 polymer ?
#
loop_
_entity_poly.entity_id
_entity_poly.type
_entity_poly.pdbx_seq_one_letter_code
_entity_poly.pdbx_strand_id
1 'polypeptide(L)'
;MKHQKLKVQPLIFSLCLGLWLTGCGSDNSTSAPAPVNETQPSTPASEPAPVQPEPSVETQVTPETAETQDAPEAVEVTEPVDVTASHAPVEAASIEVGKARYEKTCKVCHDAGLLEAPKITDKAEWQKRLNEKGLETLQAHSAKGFNKMPAQAIGDVTESEVYAAVNYILEQAK
;
A
#
# COMPACT_ATOMS: atom_id res chain seq x y z
N MET A 1 -12.86 -27.79 -49.02
CA MET A 1 -12.00 -26.68 -49.50
C MET A 1 -11.34 -26.00 -48.31
N LYS A 2 -10.14 -25.44 -48.49
CA LYS A 2 -9.38 -24.60 -47.53
C LYS A 2 -8.93 -25.33 -46.24
N HIS A 3 -7.63 -25.24 -45.93
CA HIS A 3 -6.96 -26.10 -44.95
C HIS A 3 -6.82 -25.43 -43.58
N GLN A 4 -7.05 -26.20 -42.53
CA GLN A 4 -6.71 -25.85 -41.15
C GLN A 4 -5.18 -25.89 -40.96
N LYS A 5 -4.54 -24.73 -40.77
CA LYS A 5 -3.09 -24.66 -40.51
C LYS A 5 -2.80 -24.86 -39.02
N LEU A 6 -2.65 -26.12 -38.63
CA LEU A 6 -2.04 -26.49 -37.35
C LEU A 6 -0.64 -25.85 -37.26
N LYS A 7 -0.39 -25.04 -36.22
CA LYS A 7 0.94 -24.48 -35.93
C LYS A 7 1.55 -25.32 -34.81
N VAL A 8 2.50 -26.19 -35.16
CA VAL A 8 3.18 -27.05 -34.19
C VAL A 8 4.21 -26.24 -33.41
N GLN A 9 4.15 -26.32 -32.09
CA GLN A 9 5.13 -25.76 -31.17
C GLN A 9 6.39 -26.64 -31.14
N PRO A 10 7.59 -26.13 -31.47
CA PRO A 10 8.83 -26.79 -31.07
C PRO A 10 9.09 -26.49 -29.58
N LEU A 11 9.18 -27.55 -28.78
CA LEU A 11 9.63 -27.52 -27.39
C LEU A 11 11.15 -27.77 -27.35
N ILE A 12 11.82 -27.23 -26.32
CA ILE A 12 13.17 -27.58 -25.86
C ILE A 12 14.32 -27.27 -26.84
N PHE A 13 15.17 -26.31 -26.48
CA PHE A 13 16.63 -26.50 -26.56
C PHE A 13 17.39 -25.53 -25.63
N SER A 14 18.60 -25.92 -25.23
CA SER A 14 19.63 -25.09 -24.58
C SER A 14 19.32 -24.56 -23.16
N LEU A 15 19.36 -25.49 -22.20
CA LEU A 15 19.83 -25.21 -20.84
C LEU A 15 21.28 -24.66 -20.91
N CYS A 16 21.50 -23.40 -20.52
CA CYS A 16 22.85 -22.81 -20.39
C CYS A 16 23.03 -22.19 -18.99
N LEU A 17 23.37 -23.03 -18.02
CA LEU A 17 23.63 -22.62 -16.63
C LEU A 17 25.04 -22.02 -16.48
N GLY A 18 25.22 -20.76 -16.87
CA GLY A 18 26.51 -20.06 -16.92
C GLY A 18 26.97 -19.47 -15.58
N LEU A 19 27.28 -20.31 -14.59
CA LEU A 19 27.85 -19.86 -13.31
C LEU A 19 29.32 -19.40 -13.48
N TRP A 20 29.56 -18.09 -13.36
CA TRP A 20 30.92 -17.52 -13.24
C TRP A 20 31.05 -16.68 -11.97
N LEU A 21 31.40 -17.36 -10.88
CA LEU A 21 31.73 -16.79 -9.57
C LEU A 21 33.22 -17.04 -9.25
N THR A 22 34.11 -16.37 -9.98
CA THR A 22 35.55 -16.34 -9.68
C THR A 22 36.11 -14.94 -9.95
N GLY A 23 36.61 -14.27 -8.91
CA GLY A 23 37.12 -12.91 -8.99
C GLY A 23 37.72 -12.46 -7.66
N CYS A 24 38.67 -13.24 -7.13
CA CYS A 24 39.38 -12.88 -5.90
C CYS A 24 40.33 -11.70 -6.15
N GLY A 25 40.52 -10.84 -5.14
CA GLY A 25 41.34 -9.64 -5.24
C GLY A 25 42.85 -9.90 -5.30
N SER A 26 43.64 -8.83 -5.41
CA SER A 26 45.11 -8.87 -5.30
C SER A 26 45.65 -7.63 -4.58
N ASP A 27 45.01 -7.28 -3.48
CA ASP A 27 45.49 -6.26 -2.54
C ASP A 27 46.49 -6.89 -1.58
N ASN A 28 47.79 -6.77 -1.87
CA ASN A 28 48.84 -7.07 -0.90
C ASN A 28 50.06 -6.16 -1.06
N SER A 29 50.20 -5.20 -0.16
CA SER A 29 51.50 -4.70 0.31
C SER A 29 51.38 -4.13 1.72
N THR A 30 51.37 -5.06 2.68
CA THR A 30 51.99 -4.95 4.01
C THR A 30 52.11 -3.58 4.70
N SER A 31 51.37 -3.42 5.81
CA SER A 31 51.93 -2.84 7.04
C SER A 31 51.14 -3.33 8.26
N ALA A 32 51.87 -3.76 9.28
CA ALA A 32 51.38 -4.29 10.55
C ALA A 32 52.54 -4.23 11.58
N PRO A 33 52.32 -4.43 12.90
CA PRO A 33 51.05 -4.58 13.62
C PRO A 33 50.92 -3.69 14.88
N ALA A 34 49.76 -3.80 15.55
CA ALA A 34 49.59 -3.72 17.02
C ALA A 34 49.73 -2.34 17.72
N PRO A 35 49.21 -2.18 18.97
CA PRO A 35 48.49 -3.16 19.79
C PRO A 35 46.98 -2.94 19.95
N VAL A 36 46.34 -4.02 20.40
CA VAL A 36 44.94 -4.12 20.81
C VAL A 36 44.60 -3.27 22.04
N ASN A 37 43.30 -3.01 22.23
CA ASN A 37 42.71 -3.16 23.56
C ASN A 37 41.38 -3.93 23.45
N GLU A 38 41.42 -5.23 23.71
CA GLU A 38 40.22 -6.07 23.84
C GLU A 38 39.57 -5.84 25.20
N THR A 39 38.24 -5.65 25.24
CA THR A 39 37.43 -5.93 26.43
C THR A 39 36.02 -6.35 26.03
N GLN A 40 35.88 -7.64 25.72
CA GLN A 40 34.65 -8.38 26.06
C GLN A 40 34.68 -8.72 27.57
N PRO A 41 33.57 -9.19 28.17
CA PRO A 41 32.16 -9.00 27.81
C PRO A 41 31.33 -8.46 29.00
N SER A 42 30.06 -8.13 28.78
CA SER A 42 29.02 -8.20 29.83
C SER A 42 27.61 -8.20 29.24
N THR A 43 27.02 -9.39 29.14
CA THR A 43 25.58 -9.55 29.39
C THR A 43 25.41 -10.02 30.84
N PRO A 44 24.37 -9.53 31.52
CA PRO A 44 23.46 -10.48 32.16
C PRO A 44 22.02 -10.26 31.67
N ALA A 45 21.25 -11.34 31.63
CA ALA A 45 19.80 -11.27 31.38
C ALA A 45 19.04 -10.91 32.66
N SER A 46 17.83 -10.37 32.52
CA SER A 46 16.82 -10.34 33.59
C SER A 46 15.42 -10.30 32.98
N GLU A 47 14.65 -11.35 33.29
CA GLU A 47 13.35 -11.76 32.75
C GLU A 47 12.89 -12.92 33.66
N PRO A 48 11.61 -13.08 34.06
CA PRO A 48 10.52 -12.11 34.25
C PRO A 48 10.04 -12.08 35.73
N ALA A 49 9.04 -11.25 36.06
CA ALA A 49 8.09 -11.54 37.15
C ALA A 49 6.82 -10.63 37.09
N PRO A 50 5.59 -11.18 37.22
CA PRO A 50 4.36 -10.40 37.30
C PRO A 50 3.87 -10.19 38.75
N VAL A 51 3.13 -9.10 39.02
CA VAL A 51 2.29 -8.97 40.23
C VAL A 51 0.97 -8.26 39.92
N GLN A 52 -0.11 -9.03 39.99
CA GLN A 52 -1.45 -8.62 40.43
C GLN A 52 -1.68 -9.29 41.82
N PRO A 53 -2.54 -8.80 42.73
CA PRO A 53 -3.94 -8.45 42.46
C PRO A 53 -4.51 -7.20 43.18
N GLU A 54 -5.79 -6.93 42.93
CA GLU A 54 -6.65 -5.95 43.63
C GLU A 54 -7.11 -6.47 45.02
N PRO A 55 -7.83 -5.64 45.80
CA PRO A 55 -9.26 -5.95 45.97
C PRO A 55 -10.25 -4.76 46.07
N SER A 56 -11.29 -4.83 45.23
CA SER A 56 -12.74 -4.60 45.46
C SER A 56 -13.27 -3.95 46.76
N VAL A 57 -14.16 -2.94 46.58
CA VAL A 57 -15.55 -2.81 47.11
C VAL A 57 -16.27 -1.84 46.12
N GLU A 58 -17.25 -2.19 45.27
CA GLU A 58 -18.59 -2.80 45.42
C GLU A 58 -19.76 -1.80 45.67
N THR A 59 -20.93 -2.07 45.05
CA THR A 59 -22.23 -1.33 44.93
C THR A 59 -22.43 -0.84 43.48
N GLN A 60 -22.96 -1.62 42.53
CA GLN A 60 -24.19 -2.44 42.48
C GLN A 60 -25.49 -1.69 42.80
N VAL A 61 -26.26 -1.29 41.77
CA VAL A 61 -27.73 -1.55 41.64
C VAL A 61 -28.10 -1.57 40.14
N THR A 62 -28.63 -2.70 39.66
CA THR A 62 -29.54 -2.84 38.48
C THR A 62 -30.91 -3.30 39.03
N PRO A 63 -32.06 -3.19 38.31
CA PRO A 63 -32.36 -3.70 36.95
C PRO A 63 -32.76 -2.54 36.00
N GLU A 64 -33.66 -2.54 35.01
CA GLU A 64 -34.72 -3.45 34.45
C GLU A 64 -35.13 -2.84 33.07
N THR A 65 -35.65 -3.48 32.00
CA THR A 65 -35.70 -4.85 31.43
C THR A 65 -36.28 -4.73 29.98
N ALA A 66 -36.36 -5.83 29.21
CA ALA A 66 -36.90 -5.99 27.85
C ALA A 66 -35.96 -5.53 26.71
N GLU A 67 -35.41 -6.38 25.82
CA GLU A 67 -35.87 -7.64 25.18
C GLU A 67 -36.93 -7.44 24.08
N THR A 68 -36.51 -7.52 22.80
CA THR A 68 -36.87 -8.62 21.87
C THR A 68 -35.94 -8.50 20.61
N GLN A 69 -35.42 -9.59 20.03
CA GLN A 69 -35.89 -10.26 18.80
C GLN A 69 -36.21 -9.27 17.65
N ASP A 70 -35.82 -9.48 16.39
CA ASP A 70 -35.76 -10.74 15.64
C ASP A 70 -34.73 -10.67 14.48
N ALA A 71 -34.43 -11.79 13.82
CA ALA A 71 -33.62 -11.81 12.59
C ALA A 71 -34.04 -12.94 11.63
N PRO A 72 -34.67 -12.61 10.49
CA PRO A 72 -34.85 -13.53 9.37
C PRO A 72 -34.06 -13.11 8.11
N GLU A 73 -33.10 -13.97 7.77
CA GLU A 73 -32.84 -14.53 6.42
C GLU A 73 -32.56 -13.64 5.19
N ALA A 74 -31.95 -14.25 4.17
CA ALA A 74 -31.86 -13.71 2.81
C ALA A 74 -33.20 -13.96 2.07
N VAL A 75 -33.51 -13.50 0.84
CA VAL A 75 -32.71 -13.29 -0.38
C VAL A 75 -33.48 -12.29 -1.27
N GLU A 76 -32.81 -11.43 -2.05
CA GLU A 76 -33.04 -11.26 -3.51
C GLU A 76 -32.02 -10.28 -4.12
N VAL A 77 -31.55 -10.57 -5.35
CA VAL A 77 -30.77 -9.64 -6.17
C VAL A 77 -31.65 -9.14 -7.30
N THR A 78 -32.06 -7.88 -7.23
CA THR A 78 -32.71 -7.18 -8.34
C THR A 78 -32.09 -5.80 -8.56
N GLU A 79 -31.91 -5.50 -9.84
CA GLU A 79 -31.51 -4.21 -10.46
C GLU A 79 -30.10 -3.66 -10.15
N PRO A 80 -29.34 -3.22 -11.18
CA PRO A 80 -28.07 -2.54 -10.96
C PRO A 80 -28.33 -1.12 -10.46
N VAL A 81 -27.73 -0.75 -9.33
CA VAL A 81 -27.70 0.65 -8.91
C VAL A 81 -26.89 1.46 -9.93
N ASP A 82 -27.59 2.26 -10.74
CA ASP A 82 -26.96 3.24 -11.62
C ASP A 82 -26.32 4.32 -10.75
N VAL A 83 -25.00 4.20 -10.53
CA VAL A 83 -24.24 5.16 -9.72
C VAL A 83 -23.88 6.38 -10.58
N THR A 84 -24.90 7.06 -11.11
CA THR A 84 -24.80 8.45 -11.57
C THR A 84 -24.61 9.37 -10.37
N ALA A 85 -23.45 9.23 -9.72
CA ALA A 85 -22.99 10.12 -8.67
C ALA A 85 -22.85 11.53 -9.26
N SER A 86 -23.86 12.37 -9.02
CA SER A 86 -23.88 13.77 -9.42
C SER A 86 -22.75 14.52 -8.72
N HIS A 87 -21.59 14.54 -9.37
CA HIS A 87 -20.38 15.14 -8.83
C HIS A 87 -20.44 16.64 -9.08
N ALA A 88 -20.79 17.39 -8.04
CA ALA A 88 -20.76 18.84 -8.09
C ALA A 88 -19.33 19.31 -8.47
N PRO A 89 -19.16 20.34 -9.33
CA PRO A 89 -17.83 20.77 -9.76
C PRO A 89 -16.93 21.16 -8.59
N VAL A 90 -15.86 20.41 -8.37
CA VAL A 90 -14.85 20.72 -7.35
C VAL A 90 -13.82 21.67 -7.96
N GLU A 91 -13.56 22.80 -7.28
CA GLU A 91 -12.60 23.80 -7.78
C GLU A 91 -11.17 23.23 -7.80
N ALA A 92 -10.49 23.30 -8.94
CA ALA A 92 -9.24 22.59 -9.17
C ALA A 92 -8.04 23.28 -8.49
N ALA A 93 -7.38 22.57 -7.56
CA ALA A 93 -6.11 22.99 -6.98
C ALA A 93 -4.93 22.79 -7.94
N SER A 94 -3.83 23.53 -7.74
CA SER A 94 -2.65 23.50 -8.62
C SER A 94 -1.77 22.27 -8.41
N ILE A 95 -0.94 21.95 -9.42
CA ILE A 95 0.02 20.83 -9.35
C ILE A 95 1.03 20.98 -8.19
N GLU A 96 1.43 22.20 -7.82
CA GLU A 96 2.32 22.41 -6.67
C GLU A 96 1.64 22.07 -5.33
N VAL A 97 0.34 22.35 -5.19
CA VAL A 97 -0.46 21.87 -4.03
C VAL A 97 -0.54 20.35 -4.05
N GLY A 98 -0.77 19.76 -5.22
CA GLY A 98 -0.77 18.30 -5.40
C GLY A 98 0.56 17.63 -5.03
N LYS A 99 1.68 18.22 -5.43
CA LYS A 99 3.03 17.79 -5.07
C LYS A 99 3.27 17.90 -3.57
N ALA A 100 2.93 19.03 -2.95
CA ALA A 100 3.06 19.21 -1.51
C ALA A 100 2.20 18.20 -0.72
N ARG A 101 0.98 17.88 -1.20
CA ARG A 101 0.11 16.85 -0.62
C ARG A 101 0.68 15.44 -0.82
N TYR A 102 1.27 15.15 -1.98
CA TYR A 102 1.99 13.91 -2.23
C TYR A 102 3.16 13.73 -1.26
N GLU A 103 4.06 14.72 -1.16
CA GLU A 103 5.23 14.69 -0.28
C GLU A 103 4.83 14.55 1.20
N LYS A 104 3.79 15.27 1.64
CA LYS A 104 3.29 15.27 3.03
C LYS A 104 2.58 13.97 3.45
N THR A 105 1.98 13.21 2.51
CA THR A 105 1.13 12.06 2.90
C THR A 105 1.16 10.90 1.92
N CYS A 106 0.96 11.11 0.61
CA CYS A 106 0.83 9.98 -0.33
C CYS A 106 2.15 9.22 -0.56
N LYS A 107 3.30 9.90 -0.45
CA LYS A 107 4.64 9.35 -0.66
C LYS A 107 4.92 8.11 0.22
N VAL A 108 4.40 8.07 1.45
CA VAL A 108 4.68 6.97 2.42
C VAL A 108 4.36 5.58 1.86
N CYS A 109 3.35 5.47 0.98
CA CYS A 109 3.05 4.23 0.26
C CYS A 109 3.52 4.29 -1.21
N HIS A 110 3.27 5.38 -1.91
CA HIS A 110 3.44 5.47 -3.36
C HIS A 110 4.88 5.71 -3.84
N ASP A 111 5.86 5.88 -2.96
CA ASP A 111 7.28 5.97 -3.34
C ASP A 111 7.88 4.57 -3.61
N ALA A 112 7.85 3.71 -2.58
CA ALA A 112 8.42 2.37 -2.61
C ALA A 112 7.40 1.26 -2.96
N GLY A 113 6.10 1.56 -2.94
CA GLY A 113 5.03 0.59 -3.19
C GLY A 113 4.60 -0.20 -1.94
N LEU A 114 4.60 0.46 -0.78
CA LEU A 114 4.18 -0.15 0.49
C LEU A 114 2.71 -0.61 0.41
N LEU A 115 2.39 -1.75 1.03
CA LEU A 115 1.07 -2.39 0.95
C LEU A 115 0.57 -2.64 -0.48
N GLU A 116 1.48 -2.90 -1.43
CA GLU A 116 1.17 -3.13 -2.86
C GLU A 116 0.62 -1.88 -3.57
N ALA A 117 0.88 -0.68 -3.02
CA ALA A 117 0.54 0.58 -3.68
C ALA A 117 1.30 0.74 -5.01
N PRO A 118 0.65 1.26 -6.08
CA PRO A 118 1.34 1.58 -7.32
C PRO A 118 2.41 2.66 -7.08
N LYS A 119 3.66 2.33 -7.42
CA LYS A 119 4.81 3.24 -7.29
C LYS A 119 4.68 4.40 -8.27
N ILE A 120 5.01 5.62 -7.85
CA ILE A 120 4.96 6.83 -8.70
C ILE A 120 5.86 6.72 -9.95
N THR A 121 6.90 5.88 -9.90
CA THR A 121 7.81 5.60 -11.01
C THR A 121 7.29 4.54 -12.00
N ASP A 122 6.23 3.80 -11.67
CA ASP A 122 5.68 2.72 -12.50
C ASP A 122 4.70 3.26 -13.54
N LYS A 123 5.25 3.86 -14.59
CA LYS A 123 4.47 4.51 -15.66
C LYS A 123 3.48 3.55 -16.31
N ALA A 124 3.86 2.28 -16.51
CA ALA A 124 3.02 1.28 -17.15
C ALA A 124 1.76 0.98 -16.32
N GLU A 125 1.90 0.77 -15.01
CA GLU A 125 0.77 0.52 -14.12
C GLU A 125 -0.14 1.74 -13.96
N TRP A 126 0.40 2.96 -13.91
CA TRP A 126 -0.40 4.18 -13.87
C TRP A 126 -1.18 4.45 -15.17
N GLN A 127 -0.55 4.28 -16.34
CA GLN A 127 -1.25 4.40 -17.62
C GLN A 127 -2.33 3.32 -17.77
N LYS A 128 -2.06 2.08 -17.33
CA LYS A 128 -3.07 1.01 -17.27
C LYS A 128 -4.26 1.42 -16.39
N ARG A 129 -4.01 1.92 -15.17
CA ARG A 129 -5.06 2.39 -14.25
C ARG A 129 -5.86 3.55 -14.82
N LEU A 130 -5.22 4.53 -15.44
CA LEU A 130 -5.88 5.68 -16.05
C LEU A 130 -6.81 5.25 -17.19
N ASN A 131 -6.36 4.32 -18.05
CA ASN A 131 -7.16 3.78 -19.15
C ASN A 131 -8.29 2.86 -18.67
N GLU A 132 -8.10 2.07 -17.61
CA GLU A 132 -9.09 1.12 -17.09
C GLU A 132 -10.13 1.72 -16.12
N LYS A 133 -9.90 2.94 -15.61
CA LYS A 133 -10.74 3.57 -14.58
C LYS A 133 -11.15 5.01 -14.89
N GLY A 134 -10.40 5.73 -15.73
CA GLY A 134 -10.58 7.17 -15.93
C GLY A 134 -10.04 8.01 -14.76
N LEU A 135 -9.82 9.30 -15.03
CA LEU A 135 -9.22 10.23 -14.06
C LEU A 135 -10.10 10.44 -12.82
N GLU A 136 -11.39 10.70 -13.03
CA GLU A 136 -12.38 11.00 -11.98
C GLU A 136 -12.50 9.85 -10.97
N THR A 137 -12.48 8.60 -11.43
CA THR A 137 -12.49 7.41 -10.55
C THR A 137 -11.24 7.32 -9.69
N LEU A 138 -10.05 7.57 -10.26
CA LEU A 138 -8.78 7.57 -9.50
C LEU A 138 -8.73 8.70 -8.47
N GLN A 139 -9.25 9.87 -8.84
CA GLN A 139 -9.43 11.02 -7.96
C GLN A 139 -10.39 10.69 -6.81
N ALA A 140 -11.62 10.26 -7.10
CA ALA A 140 -12.63 9.91 -6.11
C ALA A 140 -12.19 8.77 -5.17
N HIS A 141 -11.58 7.70 -5.70
CA HIS A 141 -11.00 6.62 -4.90
C HIS A 141 -9.90 7.11 -3.95
N SER A 142 -9.12 8.11 -4.36
CA SER A 142 -8.06 8.68 -3.52
C SER A 142 -8.63 9.56 -2.41
N ALA A 143 -9.64 10.38 -2.70
CA ALA A 143 -10.30 11.20 -1.67
C ALA A 143 -11.05 10.33 -0.65
N LYS A 144 -11.85 9.38 -1.13
CA LYS A 144 -12.83 8.61 -0.32
C LYS A 144 -12.29 7.29 0.21
N GLY A 145 -11.11 6.85 -0.25
CA GLY A 145 -10.49 5.58 0.10
C GLY A 145 -10.94 4.44 -0.82
N PHE A 146 -10.06 3.47 -1.04
CA PHE A 146 -10.32 2.32 -1.90
C PHE A 146 -9.38 1.14 -1.56
N ASN A 147 -9.94 -0.04 -1.30
CA ASN A 147 -9.21 -1.24 -0.89
C ASN A 147 -8.24 -0.99 0.28
N LYS A 148 -6.92 -1.01 0.03
CA LYS A 148 -5.86 -0.78 1.03
C LYS A 148 -5.48 0.70 1.19
N MET A 149 -6.01 1.59 0.34
CA MET A 149 -5.73 3.02 0.37
C MET A 149 -6.76 3.73 1.28
N PRO A 150 -6.34 4.36 2.39
CA PRO A 150 -7.25 5.10 3.26
C PRO A 150 -7.68 6.42 2.60
N ALA A 151 -8.86 6.92 2.98
CA ALA A 151 -9.38 8.21 2.53
C ALA A 151 -8.37 9.35 2.79
N GLN A 152 -8.09 10.16 1.76
CA GLN A 152 -7.13 11.26 1.84
C GLN A 152 -7.80 12.64 2.06
N ALA A 153 -9.09 12.78 1.79
CA ALA A 153 -9.86 14.00 2.05
C ALA A 153 -10.50 13.90 3.45
N ILE A 154 -9.70 14.20 4.47
CA ILE A 154 -10.07 14.05 5.89
C ILE A 154 -9.61 15.27 6.71
N GLY A 155 -10.42 15.67 7.69
CA GLY A 155 -10.18 16.90 8.44
C GLY A 155 -10.24 18.13 7.52
N ASP A 156 -9.25 19.01 7.61
CA ASP A 156 -9.17 20.23 6.82
C ASP A 156 -8.73 20.00 5.34
N VAL A 157 -8.45 18.76 4.94
CA VAL A 157 -7.97 18.43 3.59
C VAL A 157 -9.12 18.30 2.60
N THR A 158 -9.11 19.09 1.54
CA THR A 158 -10.19 19.09 0.54
C THR A 158 -10.08 17.94 -0.46
N GLU A 159 -11.18 17.60 -1.15
CA GLU A 159 -11.11 16.72 -2.32
C GLU A 159 -10.17 17.30 -3.40
N SER A 160 -10.14 18.62 -3.62
CA SER A 160 -9.31 19.25 -4.65
C SER A 160 -7.80 19.15 -4.40
N GLU A 161 -7.34 19.23 -3.16
CA GLU A 161 -5.92 18.97 -2.82
C GLU A 161 -5.52 17.53 -3.13
N VAL A 162 -6.42 16.57 -2.86
CA VAL A 162 -6.20 15.15 -3.18
C VAL A 162 -6.23 14.93 -4.68
N TYR A 163 -7.16 15.57 -5.40
CA TYR A 163 -7.28 15.43 -6.86
C TYR A 163 -6.03 16.02 -7.55
N ALA A 164 -5.49 17.13 -7.05
CA ALA A 164 -4.20 17.66 -7.48
C ALA A 164 -3.04 16.69 -7.17
N ALA A 165 -3.06 15.96 -6.04
CA ALA A 165 -2.04 14.95 -5.73
C ALA A 165 -2.08 13.76 -6.69
N VAL A 166 -3.29 13.30 -7.06
CA VAL A 166 -3.48 12.27 -8.10
C VAL A 166 -2.98 12.79 -9.45
N ASN A 167 -3.27 14.04 -9.80
CA ASN A 167 -2.76 14.65 -11.02
C ASN A 167 -1.22 14.66 -11.03
N TYR A 168 -0.57 15.15 -9.95
CA TYR A 168 0.88 15.16 -9.81
C TYR A 168 1.53 13.78 -9.98
N ILE A 169 0.95 12.74 -9.37
CA ILE A 169 1.39 11.35 -9.54
C ILE A 169 1.30 10.93 -11.01
N LEU A 170 0.16 11.18 -11.66
CA LEU A 170 -0.03 10.88 -13.08
C LEU A 170 0.91 11.70 -13.99
N GLU A 171 1.35 12.89 -13.59
CA GLU A 171 2.35 13.67 -14.32
C GLU A 171 3.75 13.04 -14.26
N GLN A 172 4.15 12.46 -13.13
CA GLN A 172 5.41 11.71 -13.05
C GLN A 172 5.36 10.42 -13.89
N ALA A 173 4.15 9.88 -14.09
CA ALA A 173 3.85 8.69 -14.87
C ALA A 173 3.61 8.92 -16.38
N LYS A 174 3.89 10.12 -16.91
CA LYS A 174 3.91 10.44 -18.35
C LYS A 174 5.19 9.96 -19.02
#